data_AF-A0A6I4UGS5-F1
#
_entry.id   AF-A0A6I4UGS5-F1
#
_cell.length_a   1.000
_cell.length_b   1.000
_cell.length_c   1.000
_cell.angle_alpha   90.00
_cell.angle_beta   90.00
_cell.angle_gamma   90.00
#
_symmetry.space_group_name_H-M   'P 1'
#
loop_
_entity.id
_entity.type
_entity.pdbx_description
1 polymer ?
#
loop_
_entity_poly.entity_id
_entity_poly.type
_entity_poly.pdbx_seq_one_letter_code
_entity_poly.pdbx_strand_id
1 'polypeptide(L)'
;MRALSCLAYRRRGHSRMDLLSVRIAAEPDIARIRQVTGVIADTCGLASFAKTRVVTAVLEIARNALQYGGGGRAHFAIRPETDLCWLVVRVIDQGEGLPKGADFVKGRRPFKAQSGGTRAQGMGLGLTGVQRLADKFDLDTSKNGTRAELAFKLPSASEEESELGERVMASIAELSSTDPLAELSRQNRELAEAMAERELLIDEVHHRTGNNLALIVSFIQLSKRGAQSEETRQAMAQLESRVLSVAKVHQELQRANLADRIALVPLLETVANHAQDAFSNDELDIAISVFGDEVSVSGSAGIDLGLIVNELITNAYKHAFENRKNGRIDVSFERESDEDNMKRWVLTVKDDGVGLSEDVKPERSDSLGWRMIRAMTARLSGTIETGSDEGFHTRIEFPGAFAEGKT
;
A
#
# COMPACT_ATOMS: atom_id res chain seq x y z
N MET A 1 3.00 -38.94 -5.70
CA MET A 1 3.48 -40.30 -5.38
C MET A 1 5.00 -40.39 -5.64
N ARG A 2 5.83 -39.97 -4.68
CA ARG A 2 7.27 -40.29 -4.62
C ARG A 2 7.61 -40.51 -3.15
N ALA A 3 8.15 -41.69 -2.85
CA ALA A 3 8.26 -42.27 -1.53
C ALA A 3 9.10 -41.41 -0.57
N LEU A 4 8.51 -41.06 0.57
CA LEU A 4 9.24 -40.71 1.78
C LEU A 4 9.96 -41.98 2.24
N SER A 5 11.27 -41.98 2.08
CA SER A 5 12.16 -43.05 2.52
C SER A 5 12.11 -43.15 4.05
N CYS A 6 11.26 -44.04 4.56
CA CYS A 6 11.33 -44.59 5.91
C CYS A 6 12.67 -45.33 6.08
N LEU A 7 13.60 -44.73 6.82
CA LEU A 7 14.75 -45.45 7.36
C LEU A 7 14.50 -45.72 8.84
N ALA A 8 14.20 -46.98 9.14
CA ALA A 8 14.13 -47.52 10.50
C ALA A 8 15.51 -47.53 11.15
N TYR A 9 15.62 -47.12 12.42
CA TYR A 9 16.76 -47.51 13.26
C TYR A 9 16.45 -47.49 14.76
N ARG A 10 16.18 -48.68 15.33
CA ARG A 10 16.40 -48.99 16.74
C ARG A 10 17.87 -49.39 16.91
N ARG A 11 18.67 -48.67 17.72
CA ARG A 11 19.82 -49.25 18.42
C ARG A 11 20.24 -48.43 19.64
N ARG A 12 20.54 -49.18 20.71
CA ARG A 12 20.73 -48.83 22.13
C ARG A 12 21.62 -47.62 22.42
N GLY A 13 21.16 -46.79 23.35
CA GLY A 13 21.92 -45.79 24.11
C GLY A 13 21.39 -44.36 23.91
N HIS A 14 20.45 -43.91 24.75
CA HIS A 14 19.78 -42.59 24.67
C HIS A 14 19.15 -42.32 23.29
N SER A 15 18.01 -42.97 23.04
CA SER A 15 17.30 -42.95 21.76
C SER A 15 16.90 -41.51 21.37
N ARG A 16 17.21 -41.12 20.14
CA ARG A 16 16.82 -39.83 19.55
C ARG A 16 15.79 -40.15 18.47
N MET A 17 14.63 -39.50 18.53
CA MET A 17 13.58 -39.66 17.53
C MET A 17 13.64 -38.50 16.53
N ASP A 18 14.09 -38.78 15.30
CA ASP A 18 14.03 -37.80 14.22
C ASP A 18 12.60 -37.74 13.65
N LEU A 19 12.02 -36.54 13.64
CA LEU A 19 10.65 -36.30 13.18
C LEU A 19 10.61 -36.06 11.66
N LEU A 20 11.27 -34.99 11.21
CA LEU A 20 11.36 -34.66 9.79
C LEU A 20 12.57 -33.77 9.47
N SER A 21 12.81 -33.62 8.17
CA SER A 21 13.72 -32.62 7.62
C SER A 21 13.02 -31.75 6.59
N VAL A 22 13.21 -30.43 6.69
CA VAL A 22 12.69 -29.44 5.74
C VAL A 22 13.87 -28.79 5.02
N ARG A 23 13.80 -28.75 3.68
CA ARG A 23 14.77 -28.04 2.84
C ARG A 23 14.60 -26.53 3.00
N ILE A 24 15.70 -25.78 2.93
CA ILE A 24 15.73 -24.31 2.91
C ILE A 24 16.41 -23.90 1.62
N ALA A 25 15.64 -23.45 0.63
CA ALA A 25 16.15 -22.99 -0.65
C ALA A 25 15.52 -21.66 -1.10
N ALA A 26 14.31 -21.33 -0.62
CA ALA A 26 13.61 -20.09 -0.93
C ALA A 26 12.71 -19.62 0.22
N GLU A 27 12.18 -18.40 0.15
CA GLU A 27 11.25 -17.82 1.13
C GLU A 27 10.03 -18.71 1.47
N PRO A 28 9.39 -19.42 0.52
CA PRO A 28 8.31 -20.34 0.85
C PRO A 28 8.71 -21.47 1.83
N ASP A 29 9.99 -21.87 1.84
CA ASP A 29 10.49 -22.88 2.78
C ASP A 29 10.54 -22.34 4.21
N ILE A 30 10.75 -21.03 4.39
CA ILE A 30 10.73 -20.36 5.69
C ILE A 30 9.31 -20.37 6.26
N ALA A 31 8.31 -20.11 5.41
CA ALA A 31 6.90 -20.22 5.80
C ALA A 31 6.54 -21.66 6.21
N ARG A 32 7.03 -22.66 5.47
CA ARG A 32 6.85 -24.08 5.81
C ARG A 32 7.50 -24.45 7.14
N ILE A 33 8.71 -23.97 7.41
CA ILE A 33 9.40 -24.16 8.70
C ILE A 33 8.60 -23.54 9.84
N ARG A 34 8.02 -22.33 9.65
CA ARG A 34 7.15 -21.69 10.65
C ARG A 34 5.96 -22.58 11.00
N GLN A 35 5.27 -23.08 9.98
CA GLN A 35 4.06 -23.90 10.15
C GLN A 35 4.37 -25.23 10.84
N VAL A 36 5.40 -25.94 10.39
CA VAL A 36 5.87 -27.20 11.00
C VAL A 36 6.29 -26.98 12.46
N THR A 37 7.08 -25.94 12.72
CA THR A 37 7.55 -25.63 14.09
C THR A 37 6.37 -25.29 15.00
N GLY A 38 5.37 -24.56 14.50
CA GLY A 38 4.15 -24.23 15.23
C GLY A 38 3.37 -25.46 15.64
N VAL A 39 3.14 -26.39 14.70
CA VAL A 39 2.40 -27.63 14.99
C VAL A 39 3.17 -28.56 15.92
N ILE A 40 4.48 -28.73 15.74
CA ILE A 40 5.29 -29.51 16.69
C ILE A 40 5.20 -28.90 18.09
N ALA A 41 5.29 -27.58 18.22
CA ALA A 41 5.20 -26.91 19.51
C ALA A 41 3.82 -27.08 20.17
N ASP A 42 2.74 -26.99 19.39
CA ASP A 42 1.37 -27.20 19.87
C ASP A 42 1.15 -28.66 20.31
N THR A 43 1.53 -29.62 19.48
CA THR A 43 1.37 -31.05 19.78
C THR A 43 2.23 -31.50 20.97
N CYS A 44 3.36 -30.85 21.21
CA CYS A 44 4.19 -31.05 22.39
C CYS A 44 3.66 -30.32 23.66
N GLY A 45 2.51 -29.64 23.58
CA GLY A 45 1.86 -29.00 24.72
C GLY A 45 2.53 -27.71 25.21
N LEU A 46 3.33 -27.04 24.37
CA LEU A 46 3.98 -25.79 24.77
C LEU A 46 2.96 -24.65 24.92
N ALA A 47 3.04 -23.92 26.03
CA ALA A 47 2.24 -22.71 26.23
C ALA A 47 2.54 -21.64 25.16
N SER A 48 1.56 -20.76 24.88
CA SER A 48 1.63 -19.73 23.82
C SER A 48 2.94 -18.92 23.80
N PHE A 49 3.45 -18.54 24.98
CA PHE A 49 4.73 -17.81 25.08
C PHE A 49 5.94 -18.68 24.70
N ALA A 50 5.96 -19.95 25.13
CA ALA A 50 7.03 -20.89 24.79
C ALA A 50 7.01 -21.25 23.30
N LYS A 51 5.81 -21.44 22.72
CA LYS A 51 5.61 -21.61 21.28
C LYS A 51 6.20 -20.45 20.49
N THR A 52 5.86 -19.21 20.87
CA THR A 52 6.36 -18.00 20.21
C THR A 52 7.89 -17.92 20.25
N ARG A 53 8.51 -18.28 21.39
CA ARG A 53 9.97 -18.35 21.53
C ARG A 53 10.58 -19.36 20.57
N VAL A 54 10.04 -20.58 20.49
CA VAL A 54 10.55 -21.66 19.63
C VAL A 54 10.46 -21.26 18.16
N VAL A 55 9.29 -20.80 17.71
CA VAL A 55 9.07 -20.38 16.32
C VAL A 55 10.00 -19.24 15.93
N THR A 56 10.13 -18.22 16.78
CA THR A 56 11.02 -17.07 16.51
C THR A 56 12.47 -17.52 16.41
N ALA A 57 12.96 -18.32 17.37
CA ALA A 57 14.35 -18.77 17.39
C ALA A 57 14.71 -19.64 16.16
N VAL A 58 13.81 -20.55 15.78
CA VAL A 58 14.02 -21.43 14.61
C VAL A 58 14.01 -20.63 13.31
N LEU A 59 13.09 -19.66 13.16
CA LEU A 59 13.00 -18.84 11.96
C LEU A 59 14.20 -17.93 11.75
N GLU A 60 14.73 -17.34 12.82
CA GLU A 60 15.92 -16.48 12.71
C GLU A 60 17.14 -17.29 12.20
N ILE A 61 17.32 -18.53 12.69
CA ILE A 61 18.40 -19.41 12.20
C ILE A 61 18.14 -19.89 10.77
N ALA A 62 16.89 -20.25 10.44
CA ALA A 62 16.53 -20.69 9.09
C ALA A 62 16.71 -19.57 8.05
N ARG A 63 16.36 -18.33 8.40
CA ARG A 63 16.61 -17.15 7.56
C ARG A 63 18.10 -16.89 7.39
N ASN A 64 18.90 -17.02 8.45
CA ASN A 64 20.35 -16.87 8.32
C ASN A 64 20.96 -17.90 7.36
N ALA A 65 20.49 -19.16 7.44
CA ALA A 65 20.90 -20.20 6.51
C ALA A 65 20.54 -19.87 5.05
N LEU A 66 19.37 -19.26 4.80
CA LEU A 66 18.96 -18.84 3.46
C LEU A 66 19.74 -17.63 2.96
N GLN A 67 19.82 -16.57 3.78
CA GLN A 67 20.36 -15.27 3.39
C GLN A 67 21.89 -15.24 3.31
N TYR A 68 22.57 -15.91 4.25
CA TYR A 68 24.03 -15.90 4.35
C TYR A 68 24.67 -17.25 4.01
N GLY A 69 23.93 -18.35 4.20
CA GLY A 69 24.41 -19.72 3.99
C GLY A 69 24.14 -20.31 2.60
N GLY A 70 23.45 -19.58 1.71
CA GLY A 70 23.06 -20.07 0.39
C GLY A 70 22.00 -21.17 0.41
N GLY A 71 21.30 -21.34 1.54
CA GLY A 71 20.32 -22.41 1.78
C GLY A 71 20.86 -23.54 2.66
N GLY A 72 20.01 -24.53 2.94
CA GLY A 72 20.32 -25.58 3.90
C GLY A 72 19.18 -26.56 4.18
N ARG A 73 19.21 -27.16 5.37
CA ARG A 73 18.15 -28.03 5.91
C ARG A 73 17.92 -27.80 7.39
N ALA A 74 16.66 -27.78 7.79
CA ALA A 74 16.23 -27.86 9.18
C ALA A 74 15.84 -29.31 9.51
N HIS A 75 16.37 -29.86 10.60
CA HIS A 75 16.08 -31.19 11.11
C HIS A 75 15.40 -31.07 12.47
N PHE A 76 14.24 -31.69 12.62
CA PHE A 76 13.45 -31.69 13.85
C PHE A 76 13.55 -33.06 14.51
N ALA A 77 13.81 -33.08 15.82
CA ALA A 77 13.91 -34.31 16.59
C ALA A 77 13.40 -34.11 18.02
N ILE A 78 12.92 -35.18 18.62
CA ILE A 78 12.64 -35.25 20.06
C ILE A 78 13.75 -36.06 20.71
N ARG A 79 14.31 -35.52 21.80
CA ARG A 79 15.37 -36.16 22.56
C ARG A 79 14.96 -36.30 24.03
N PRO A 80 14.61 -37.50 24.49
CA PRO A 80 14.43 -37.77 25.91
C PRO A 80 15.76 -37.74 26.67
N GLU A 81 15.68 -37.34 27.93
CA GLU A 81 16.71 -37.35 28.96
C GLU A 81 16.01 -37.85 30.24
N THR A 82 16.75 -38.42 31.21
CA THR A 82 16.19 -39.25 32.30
C THR A 82 14.93 -38.71 32.99
N ASP A 83 14.80 -37.39 33.16
CA ASP A 83 13.64 -36.70 33.75
C ASP A 83 13.08 -35.57 32.87
N LEU A 84 13.51 -35.46 31.60
CA LEU A 84 13.23 -34.31 30.72
C LEU A 84 13.04 -34.75 29.28
N CYS A 85 12.26 -34.00 28.51
CA CYS A 85 12.15 -34.19 27.08
C CYS A 85 12.51 -32.89 26.35
N TRP A 86 13.25 -32.99 25.25
CA TRP A 86 13.73 -31.85 24.48
C TRP A 86 13.22 -31.89 23.04
N LEU A 87 12.65 -30.79 22.57
CA LEU A 87 12.52 -30.53 21.14
C LEU A 87 13.86 -29.97 20.65
N VAL A 88 14.52 -30.72 19.78
CA VAL A 88 15.81 -30.36 19.17
C VAL A 88 15.60 -29.98 17.71
N VAL A 89 16.01 -28.78 17.34
CA VAL A 89 15.99 -28.29 15.97
C VAL A 89 17.42 -28.01 15.53
N ARG A 90 17.86 -28.66 14.46
CA ARG A 90 19.19 -28.50 13.90
C ARG A 90 19.10 -27.92 12.50
N VAL A 91 19.67 -26.75 12.28
CA VAL A 91 19.77 -26.11 10.97
C VAL A 91 21.20 -26.24 10.48
N ILE A 92 21.37 -26.74 9.26
CA ILE A 92 22.67 -26.96 8.61
C ILE A 92 22.64 -26.23 7.27
N ASP A 93 23.56 -25.28 7.07
CA ASP A 93 23.81 -24.64 5.78
C ASP A 93 25.11 -25.15 5.13
N GLN A 94 25.34 -24.74 3.88
CA GLN A 94 26.52 -25.09 3.08
C GLN A 94 27.33 -23.85 2.70
N GLY A 95 27.19 -22.74 3.44
CA GLY A 95 27.85 -21.47 3.14
C GLY A 95 29.33 -21.44 3.52
N GLU A 96 29.95 -20.27 3.43
CA GLU A 96 31.38 -20.10 3.75
C GLU A 96 31.70 -20.12 5.26
N GLY A 97 30.66 -20.28 6.10
CA GLY A 97 30.76 -20.18 7.56
C GLY A 97 30.88 -18.74 8.06
N LEU A 98 30.97 -18.58 9.37
CA LEU A 98 31.15 -17.26 9.99
C LEU A 98 32.62 -16.80 9.89
N PRO A 99 32.88 -15.48 9.75
CA PRO A 99 34.23 -14.93 9.66
C PRO A 99 35.13 -15.32 10.85
N LYS A 100 36.43 -15.56 10.60
CA LYS A 100 37.42 -15.81 11.67
C LYS A 100 37.50 -14.60 12.60
N GLY A 101 37.17 -14.77 13.87
CA GLY A 101 37.10 -13.70 14.88
C GLY A 101 35.69 -13.29 15.29
N ALA A 102 34.66 -13.93 14.73
CA ALA A 102 33.29 -13.85 15.26
C ALA A 102 33.20 -14.63 16.59
N ASP A 103 33.77 -14.11 17.67
CA ASP A 103 33.77 -14.70 19.02
C ASP A 103 32.39 -14.65 19.73
N PHE A 104 31.30 -14.67 18.96
CA PHE A 104 29.95 -14.52 19.50
C PHE A 104 29.40 -15.81 20.14
N VAL A 105 29.93 -16.99 19.79
CA VAL A 105 29.35 -18.29 20.22
C VAL A 105 30.41 -19.40 20.34
N LYS A 106 31.51 -19.18 21.08
CA LYS A 106 32.39 -20.29 21.55
C LYS A 106 32.23 -20.62 23.03
N GLY A 107 31.22 -20.05 23.68
CA GLY A 107 30.80 -20.45 25.00
C GLY A 107 29.91 -21.68 24.92
N ARG A 108 30.49 -22.88 24.98
CA ARG A 108 29.77 -24.03 25.54
C ARG A 108 29.16 -23.53 26.85
N ARG A 109 27.83 -23.53 26.99
CA ARG A 109 27.24 -23.70 28.31
C ARG A 109 27.12 -25.20 28.54
N PRO A 110 28.15 -25.91 29.07
CA PRO A 110 27.79 -27.04 29.91
C PRO A 110 26.97 -26.45 31.07
N PHE A 111 25.94 -27.15 31.48
CA PHE A 111 25.15 -26.90 32.69
C PHE A 111 25.83 -25.96 33.71
N LYS A 112 25.53 -24.65 33.62
CA LYS A 112 25.47 -23.64 34.69
C LYS A 112 25.52 -22.23 34.11
N ALA A 113 24.67 -21.36 34.65
CA ALA A 113 24.53 -19.97 34.28
C ALA A 113 25.72 -19.13 34.79
N GLN A 114 26.13 -18.12 34.00
CA GLN A 114 26.36 -16.77 34.50
C GLN A 114 26.44 -15.75 33.35
N SER A 115 26.24 -14.51 33.75
CA SER A 115 25.76 -13.34 33.02
C SER A 115 26.88 -12.41 32.56
N GLY A 116 26.65 -11.70 31.44
CA GLY A 116 27.35 -10.47 31.08
C GLY A 116 27.85 -10.45 29.63
N GLY A 117 27.36 -9.50 28.81
CA GLY A 117 27.88 -9.27 27.46
C GLY A 117 26.92 -8.49 26.55
N THR A 118 27.43 -7.39 26.02
CA THR A 118 26.79 -6.18 25.46
C THR A 118 26.07 -6.37 24.11
N ARG A 119 25.03 -5.55 23.85
CA ARG A 119 24.19 -5.56 22.64
C ARG A 119 24.86 -4.85 21.45
N ALA A 120 24.73 -5.43 20.25
CA ALA A 120 24.84 -4.71 18.99
C ALA A 120 23.44 -4.60 18.35
N GLN A 121 23.14 -3.44 17.77
CA GLN A 121 21.82 -2.96 17.37
C GLN A 121 21.69 -3.01 15.84
N GLY A 122 20.65 -3.69 15.36
CA GLY A 122 20.21 -3.77 13.96
C GLY A 122 19.10 -4.82 13.89
N MET A 123 17.90 -4.44 13.42
CA MET A 123 16.69 -5.28 13.48
C MET A 123 16.92 -6.68 12.91
N GLY A 124 16.51 -7.68 13.70
CA GLY A 124 16.92 -9.07 13.61
C GLY A 124 17.50 -9.46 14.97
N LEU A 125 16.94 -10.47 15.64
CA LEU A 125 17.38 -10.83 17.00
C LEU A 125 18.86 -11.26 17.01
N GLY A 126 19.43 -11.54 15.83
CA GLY A 126 20.80 -11.99 15.66
C GLY A 126 21.03 -13.34 16.34
N LEU A 127 22.21 -13.91 16.18
CA LEU A 127 22.58 -15.15 16.86
C LEU A 127 22.50 -15.02 18.40
N THR A 128 22.74 -13.81 18.93
CA THR A 128 22.65 -13.47 20.35
C THR A 128 21.21 -13.52 20.89
N GLY A 129 20.21 -13.11 20.11
CA GLY A 129 18.81 -13.18 20.50
C GLY A 129 18.28 -14.60 20.46
N VAL A 130 18.71 -15.41 19.48
CA VAL A 130 18.41 -16.85 19.44
C VAL A 130 18.94 -17.57 20.69
N GLN A 131 20.17 -17.26 21.12
CA GLN A 131 20.78 -17.82 22.32
C GLN A 131 20.01 -17.49 23.62
N ARG A 132 19.21 -16.42 23.64
CA ARG A 132 18.34 -16.07 24.78
C ARG A 132 16.98 -16.76 24.73
N LEU A 133 16.52 -17.14 23.54
CA LEU A 133 15.22 -17.76 23.33
C LEU A 133 15.25 -19.27 23.48
N ALA A 134 16.34 -19.93 23.07
CA ALA A 134 16.53 -21.37 23.23
C ALA A 134 17.04 -21.72 24.64
N ASP A 135 16.60 -22.87 25.17
CA ASP A 135 17.07 -23.33 26.48
C ASP A 135 18.50 -23.92 26.39
N LYS A 136 18.84 -24.51 25.24
CA LYS A 136 20.23 -24.84 24.86
C LYS A 136 20.47 -24.40 23.42
N PHE A 137 21.67 -23.89 23.14
CA PHE A 137 22.10 -23.47 21.81
C PHE A 137 23.56 -23.85 21.60
N ASP A 138 23.84 -24.55 20.49
CA ASP A 138 25.18 -24.92 20.04
C ASP A 138 25.37 -24.48 18.58
N LEU A 139 26.56 -23.98 18.26
CA LEU A 139 26.88 -23.46 16.93
C LEU A 139 28.27 -23.95 16.52
N ASP A 140 28.31 -24.74 15.46
CA ASP A 140 29.54 -25.23 14.85
C ASP A 140 29.65 -24.63 13.45
N THR A 141 30.72 -23.90 13.16
CA THR A 141 30.90 -23.18 11.90
C THR A 141 32.29 -23.42 11.34
N SER A 142 32.35 -23.69 10.04
CA SER A 142 33.58 -23.98 9.31
C SER A 142 33.50 -23.39 7.91
N LYS A 143 34.59 -23.47 7.14
CA LYS A 143 34.61 -23.08 5.72
C LYS A 143 33.64 -23.88 4.83
N ASN A 144 33.06 -24.96 5.35
CA ASN A 144 32.14 -25.85 4.65
C ASN A 144 30.68 -25.68 5.12
N GLY A 145 30.37 -24.59 5.84
CA GLY A 145 29.03 -24.27 6.32
C GLY A 145 28.91 -24.17 7.84
N THR A 146 27.71 -23.79 8.28
CA THR A 146 27.35 -23.64 9.69
C THR A 146 26.25 -24.62 10.09
N ARG A 147 26.41 -25.21 11.27
CA ARG A 147 25.43 -26.04 11.97
C ARG A 147 25.02 -25.35 13.26
N ALA A 148 23.75 -24.98 13.36
CA ALA A 148 23.14 -24.47 14.58
C ALA A 148 22.20 -25.52 15.17
N GLU A 149 22.32 -25.82 16.45
CA GLU A 149 21.45 -26.74 17.18
C GLU A 149 20.77 -25.99 18.33
N LEU A 150 19.44 -25.95 18.30
CA LEU A 150 18.59 -25.35 19.32
C LEU A 150 17.86 -26.47 20.07
N ALA A 151 17.77 -26.39 21.40
CA ALA A 151 16.94 -27.28 22.19
C ALA A 151 15.98 -26.50 23.10
N PHE A 152 14.74 -26.97 23.18
CA PHE A 152 13.67 -26.40 24.00
C PHE A 152 13.10 -27.47 24.92
N LYS A 153 12.94 -27.15 26.20
CA LYS A 153 12.41 -28.06 27.21
C LYS A 153 10.91 -28.24 27.01
N LEU A 154 10.47 -29.49 26.93
CA LEU A 154 9.07 -29.87 26.84
C LEU A 154 8.46 -30.10 28.24
N PRO A 155 7.15 -29.88 28.41
CA PRO A 155 6.48 -29.89 29.71
C PRO A 155 6.35 -31.27 30.36
N SER A 156 6.35 -32.37 29.59
CA SER A 156 6.16 -33.73 30.14
C SER A 156 7.32 -34.67 29.78
N ALA A 157 7.82 -35.39 30.78
CA ALA A 157 8.72 -36.54 30.66
C ALA A 157 7.99 -37.88 30.86
N SER A 158 6.67 -37.85 31.12
CA SER A 158 5.87 -38.99 31.59
C SER A 158 5.12 -39.75 30.49
N GLU A 159 5.12 -39.26 29.25
CA GLU A 159 4.55 -39.99 28.11
C GLU A 159 5.63 -40.86 27.48
N GLU A 160 5.29 -42.10 27.11
CA GLU A 160 6.23 -42.98 26.41
C GLU A 160 6.70 -42.30 25.11
N GLU A 161 8.02 -42.29 24.87
CA GLU A 161 8.69 -41.65 23.73
C GLU A 161 7.99 -41.91 22.39
N SER A 162 7.43 -43.11 22.21
CA SER A 162 6.71 -43.54 21.01
C SER A 162 5.40 -42.78 20.79
N GLU A 163 4.62 -42.54 21.84
CA GLU A 163 3.28 -41.95 21.74
C GLU A 163 3.34 -40.45 21.36
N LEU A 164 4.21 -39.69 22.02
CA LEU A 164 4.42 -38.28 21.69
C LEU A 164 4.93 -38.13 20.25
N GLY A 165 5.88 -38.98 19.86
CA GLY A 165 6.42 -39.02 18.51
C GLY A 165 5.38 -39.33 17.45
N GLU A 166 4.54 -40.34 17.68
CA GLU A 166 3.44 -40.73 16.79
C GLU A 166 2.39 -39.62 16.63
N ARG A 167 1.99 -38.96 17.73
CA ARG A 167 1.06 -37.82 17.67
C ARG A 167 1.64 -36.66 16.86
N VAL A 168 2.90 -36.30 17.11
CA VAL A 168 3.58 -35.24 16.37
C VAL A 168 3.68 -35.58 14.89
N MET A 169 4.03 -36.83 14.55
CA MET A 169 4.10 -37.28 13.16
C MET A 169 2.73 -37.31 12.48
N ALA A 170 1.67 -37.69 13.19
CA ALA A 170 0.30 -37.63 12.67
C ALA A 170 -0.14 -36.19 12.37
N SER A 171 0.08 -35.24 13.30
CA SER A 171 -0.24 -33.83 13.07
C SER A 171 0.55 -33.22 11.89
N ILE A 172 1.78 -33.66 11.66
CA ILE A 172 2.60 -33.20 10.53
C ILE A 172 2.15 -33.83 9.21
N ALA A 173 1.67 -35.08 9.24
CA ALA A 173 1.08 -35.72 8.08
C ALA A 173 -0.23 -35.04 7.67
N GLU A 174 -1.05 -34.62 8.62
CA GLU A 174 -2.25 -33.81 8.38
C GLU A 174 -1.94 -32.43 7.77
N LEU A 175 -0.88 -31.75 8.24
CA LEU A 175 -0.41 -30.52 7.59
C LEU A 175 0.02 -30.73 6.14
N SER A 176 0.47 -31.93 5.79
CA SER A 176 0.93 -32.27 4.44
C SER A 176 -0.19 -32.79 3.53
N SER A 177 -1.35 -33.17 4.10
CA SER A 177 -2.53 -33.64 3.36
C SER A 177 -3.48 -32.50 2.98
N THR A 178 -3.45 -31.38 3.70
CA THR A 178 -4.07 -30.12 3.26
C THR A 178 -3.25 -29.55 2.12
N ASP A 179 -3.71 -29.71 0.87
CA ASP A 179 -3.03 -29.22 -0.32
C ASP A 179 -2.80 -27.70 -0.21
N PRO A 180 -1.55 -27.24 -0.02
CA PRO A 180 -1.25 -25.81 0.11
C PRO A 180 -1.62 -25.04 -1.16
N LEU A 181 -1.63 -25.70 -2.32
CA LEU A 181 -2.08 -25.12 -3.57
C LEU A 181 -3.60 -24.95 -3.57
N ALA A 182 -4.35 -25.88 -2.98
CA ALA A 182 -5.80 -25.77 -2.86
C ALA A 182 -6.21 -24.65 -1.90
N GLU A 183 -5.53 -24.50 -0.76
CA GLU A 183 -5.79 -23.39 0.19
C GLU A 183 -5.40 -22.03 -0.40
N LEU A 184 -4.25 -21.93 -1.08
CA LEU A 184 -3.85 -20.72 -1.78
C LEU A 184 -4.83 -20.38 -2.91
N SER A 185 -5.29 -21.39 -3.66
CA SER A 185 -6.29 -21.19 -4.72
C SER A 185 -7.64 -20.75 -4.15
N ARG A 186 -8.02 -21.24 -2.97
CA ARG A 186 -9.23 -20.82 -2.25
C ARG A 186 -9.11 -19.36 -1.80
N GLN A 187 -7.99 -18.98 -1.18
CA GLN A 187 -7.73 -17.59 -0.77
C GLN A 187 -7.70 -16.63 -1.96
N ASN A 188 -7.07 -17.03 -3.07
CA ASN A 188 -7.06 -16.24 -4.30
C ASN A 188 -8.47 -16.07 -4.88
N ARG A 189 -9.31 -17.10 -4.79
CA ARG A 189 -10.71 -17.02 -5.24
C ARG A 189 -11.53 -16.10 -4.35
N GLU A 190 -11.44 -16.25 -3.04
CA GLU A 190 -12.11 -15.39 -2.06
C GLU A 190 -11.69 -13.92 -2.23
N LEU A 191 -10.39 -13.68 -2.45
CA LEU A 191 -9.87 -12.34 -2.73
C LEU A 191 -10.41 -11.79 -4.05
N ALA A 192 -10.43 -12.60 -5.12
CA ALA A 192 -10.97 -12.19 -6.41
C ALA A 192 -12.47 -11.87 -6.34
N GLU A 193 -13.24 -12.68 -5.60
CA GLU A 193 -14.67 -12.45 -5.35
C GLU A 193 -14.88 -11.15 -4.55
N ALA A 194 -14.11 -10.93 -3.48
CA ALA A 194 -14.18 -9.70 -2.69
C ALA A 194 -13.79 -8.46 -3.50
N MET A 195 -12.82 -8.58 -4.41
CA MET A 195 -12.45 -7.51 -5.34
C MET A 195 -13.59 -7.22 -6.33
N ALA A 196 -14.22 -8.26 -6.89
CA ALA A 196 -15.35 -8.08 -7.80
C ALA A 196 -16.57 -7.45 -7.10
N GLU A 197 -16.86 -7.84 -5.86
CA GLU A 197 -17.93 -7.22 -5.05
C GLU A 197 -17.64 -5.76 -4.75
N ARG A 198 -16.39 -5.44 -4.39
CA ARG A 198 -15.96 -4.05 -4.17
C ARG A 198 -16.14 -3.20 -5.42
N GLU A 199 -15.79 -3.74 -6.59
CA GLU A 199 -15.95 -3.03 -7.86
C GLU A 199 -17.41 -2.73 -8.18
N LEU A 200 -18.30 -3.71 -7.98
CA LEU A 200 -19.75 -3.53 -8.14
C LEU A 200 -20.32 -2.47 -7.18
N LEU A 201 -19.85 -2.43 -5.93
CA LEU A 201 -20.27 -1.41 -4.96
C LEU A 201 -19.82 0.00 -5.36
N ILE A 202 -18.61 0.13 -5.91
CA ILE A 202 -18.09 1.40 -6.42
C ILE A 202 -18.94 1.87 -7.61
N ASP A 203 -19.25 0.96 -8.55
CA ASP A 203 -20.10 1.25 -9.70
C ASP A 203 -21.52 1.68 -9.28
N GLU A 204 -22.11 1.04 -8.26
CA GLU A 204 -23.41 1.44 -7.70
C GLU A 204 -23.37 2.84 -7.06
N VAL A 205 -22.31 3.18 -6.32
CA VAL A 205 -22.14 4.53 -5.76
C VAL A 205 -22.04 5.56 -6.88
N HIS A 206 -21.31 5.25 -7.94
CA HIS A 206 -21.15 6.08 -9.12
C HIS A 206 -22.46 6.31 -9.87
N HIS A 207 -23.21 5.24 -10.12
CA HIS A 207 -24.57 5.30 -10.66
C HIS A 207 -25.48 6.17 -9.79
N ARG A 208 -25.41 6.04 -8.46
CA ARG A 208 -26.18 6.90 -7.53
C ARG A 208 -25.75 8.35 -7.57
N THR A 209 -24.46 8.65 -7.67
CA THR A 209 -24.00 10.04 -7.80
C THR A 209 -24.50 10.67 -9.09
N GLY A 210 -24.46 9.94 -10.21
CA GLY A 210 -25.09 10.38 -11.47
C GLY A 210 -26.59 10.65 -11.30
N ASN A 211 -27.32 9.73 -10.67
CA ASN A 211 -28.76 9.89 -10.39
C ASN A 211 -29.05 11.09 -9.47
N ASN A 212 -28.23 11.30 -8.44
CA ASN A 212 -28.36 12.43 -7.51
C ASN A 212 -28.11 13.76 -8.23
N LEU A 213 -27.10 13.83 -9.10
CA LEU A 213 -26.84 15.02 -9.92
C LEU A 213 -28.01 15.28 -10.88
N ALA A 214 -28.59 14.25 -11.50
CA ALA A 214 -29.78 14.40 -12.35
C ALA A 214 -31.01 14.90 -11.57
N LEU A 215 -31.20 14.44 -10.34
CA LEU A 215 -32.25 14.95 -9.44
C LEU A 215 -32.01 16.41 -9.06
N ILE A 216 -30.77 16.80 -8.75
CA ILE A 216 -30.40 18.19 -8.45
C ILE A 216 -30.67 19.09 -9.66
N VAL A 217 -30.29 18.68 -10.87
CA VAL A 217 -30.61 19.39 -12.12
C VAL A 217 -32.12 19.57 -12.27
N SER A 218 -32.90 18.53 -11.99
CA SER A 218 -34.37 18.58 -12.08
C SER A 218 -34.96 19.60 -11.09
N PHE A 219 -34.44 19.67 -9.86
CA PHE A 219 -34.85 20.70 -8.89
C PHE A 219 -34.48 22.11 -9.34
N ILE A 220 -33.28 22.30 -9.89
CA ILE A 220 -32.85 23.60 -10.42
C ILE A 220 -33.78 24.03 -11.56
N GLN A 221 -34.13 23.13 -12.47
CA GLN A 221 -35.07 23.41 -13.56
C GLN A 221 -36.47 23.79 -13.04
N LEU A 222 -36.97 23.10 -12.02
CA LEU A 222 -38.23 23.43 -11.34
C LEU A 222 -38.18 24.82 -10.70
N SER A 223 -37.11 25.13 -9.96
CA SER A 223 -36.89 26.45 -9.35
C SER A 223 -36.76 27.56 -10.40
N LYS A 224 -36.10 27.28 -11.52
CA LYS A 224 -35.97 28.21 -12.67
C LYS A 224 -37.33 28.54 -13.27
N ARG A 225 -38.21 27.55 -13.46
CA ARG A 225 -39.58 27.74 -13.98
C ARG A 225 -40.46 28.54 -13.03
N GLY A 226 -40.28 28.38 -11.73
CA GLY A 226 -41.02 29.13 -10.70
C GLY A 226 -40.48 30.54 -10.42
N ALA A 227 -39.32 30.91 -10.96
CA ALA A 227 -38.66 32.18 -10.72
C ALA A 227 -39.44 33.37 -11.32
N GLN A 228 -39.75 34.34 -10.46
CA GLN A 228 -40.51 35.56 -10.82
C GLN A 228 -39.61 36.65 -11.42
N SER A 229 -38.37 36.78 -10.94
CA SER A 229 -37.41 37.77 -11.44
C SER A 229 -36.50 37.18 -12.52
N GLU A 230 -36.12 38.01 -13.49
CA GLU A 230 -35.19 37.60 -14.54
C GLU A 230 -33.79 37.33 -13.97
N GLU A 231 -33.35 38.07 -12.95
CA GLU A 231 -32.06 37.80 -12.29
C GLU A 231 -32.04 36.39 -11.65
N THR A 232 -33.14 35.99 -11.02
CA THR A 232 -33.25 34.65 -10.41
C THR A 232 -33.25 33.55 -11.47
N ARG A 233 -33.90 33.79 -12.60
CA ARG A 233 -33.94 32.85 -13.73
C ARG A 233 -32.56 32.65 -14.35
N GLN A 234 -31.80 33.73 -14.50
CA GLN A 234 -30.41 33.70 -14.96
C GLN A 234 -29.49 33.00 -13.95
N ALA A 235 -29.62 33.27 -12.66
CA ALA A 235 -28.85 32.59 -11.62
C ALA A 235 -29.11 31.07 -11.61
N MET A 236 -30.36 30.65 -11.80
CA MET A 236 -30.72 29.23 -11.90
C MET A 236 -30.20 28.59 -13.20
N ALA A 237 -30.22 29.31 -14.32
CA ALA A 237 -29.63 28.82 -15.57
C ALA A 237 -28.11 28.61 -15.45
N GLN A 238 -27.42 29.52 -14.75
CA GLN A 238 -25.99 29.35 -14.44
C GLN A 238 -25.74 28.15 -13.53
N LEU A 239 -26.56 27.96 -12.49
CA LEU A 239 -26.48 26.79 -11.61
C LEU A 239 -26.69 25.49 -12.37
N GLU A 240 -27.69 25.44 -13.25
CA GLU A 240 -27.98 24.27 -14.09
C GLU A 240 -26.80 23.92 -14.99
N SER A 241 -26.26 24.90 -15.72
CA SER A 241 -25.09 24.71 -16.59
C SER A 241 -23.88 24.17 -15.83
N ARG A 242 -23.68 24.63 -14.59
CA ARG A 242 -22.57 24.18 -13.75
C ARG A 242 -22.76 22.75 -13.26
N VAL A 243 -23.93 22.40 -12.74
CA VAL A 243 -24.22 21.03 -12.27
C VAL A 243 -24.15 20.04 -13.43
N LEU A 244 -24.59 20.43 -14.63
CA LEU A 244 -24.46 19.61 -15.85
C LEU A 244 -22.99 19.42 -16.26
N SER A 245 -22.18 20.48 -16.21
CA SER A 245 -20.74 20.37 -16.48
C SER A 245 -20.04 19.46 -15.46
N VAL A 246 -20.35 19.60 -14.16
CA VAL A 246 -19.86 18.71 -13.10
C VAL A 246 -20.27 17.27 -13.34
N ALA A 247 -21.53 17.03 -13.69
CA ALA A 247 -22.04 15.69 -13.98
C ALA A 247 -21.34 15.06 -15.19
N LYS A 248 -21.07 15.86 -16.23
CA LYS A 248 -20.39 15.40 -17.44
C LYS A 248 -18.92 15.09 -17.18
N VAL A 249 -18.20 15.97 -16.49
CA VAL A 249 -16.81 15.73 -16.05
C VAL A 249 -16.74 14.49 -15.16
N HIS A 250 -17.68 14.34 -14.21
CA HIS A 250 -17.77 13.16 -13.34
C HIS A 250 -18.00 11.87 -14.13
N GLN A 251 -18.87 11.89 -15.14
CA GLN A 251 -19.19 10.72 -15.95
C GLN A 251 -18.04 10.30 -16.87
N GLU A 252 -17.33 11.24 -17.49
CA GLU A 252 -16.16 10.91 -18.33
C GLU A 252 -14.95 10.51 -17.47
N LEU A 253 -14.78 11.12 -16.29
CA LEU A 253 -13.79 10.68 -15.30
C LEU A 253 -14.02 9.24 -14.85
N GLN A 254 -15.26 8.82 -14.61
CA GLN A 254 -15.54 7.41 -14.27
C GLN A 254 -15.23 6.46 -15.42
N ARG A 255 -15.55 6.82 -16.66
CA ARG A 255 -15.21 6.00 -17.84
C ARG A 255 -13.70 5.84 -18.01
N ALA A 256 -12.94 6.87 -17.67
CA ALA A 256 -11.48 6.83 -17.68
C ALA A 256 -10.89 6.09 -16.45
N ASN A 257 -11.68 5.85 -15.39
CA ASN A 257 -11.16 5.51 -14.07
C ASN A 257 -11.76 4.22 -13.48
N LEU A 258 -11.22 3.10 -13.92
CA LEU A 258 -11.11 1.85 -13.15
C LEU A 258 -9.83 1.85 -12.27
N ALA A 259 -9.15 2.99 -12.09
CA ALA A 259 -7.86 3.09 -11.40
C ALA A 259 -7.91 4.00 -10.15
N ASP A 260 -7.12 3.69 -9.13
CA ASP A 260 -6.99 4.52 -7.91
C ASP A 260 -6.39 5.91 -8.17
N ARG A 261 -5.80 6.15 -9.36
CA ARG A 261 -5.05 7.36 -9.72
C ARG A 261 -5.32 7.80 -11.16
N ILE A 262 -5.40 9.11 -11.37
CA ILE A 262 -5.76 9.74 -12.65
C ILE A 262 -4.60 10.59 -13.15
N ALA A 263 -4.19 10.40 -14.41
CA ALA A 263 -3.24 11.30 -15.07
C ALA A 263 -3.86 12.68 -15.27
N LEU A 264 -3.24 13.72 -14.70
CA LEU A 264 -3.87 15.03 -14.57
C LEU A 264 -3.89 15.83 -15.88
N VAL A 265 -2.77 15.89 -16.61
CA VAL A 265 -2.71 16.67 -17.86
C VAL A 265 -3.76 16.20 -18.90
N PRO A 266 -3.92 14.88 -19.18
CA PRO A 266 -4.98 14.40 -20.07
C PRO A 266 -6.40 14.71 -19.58
N LEU A 267 -6.61 14.75 -18.27
CA LEU A 267 -7.88 15.17 -17.69
C LEU A 267 -8.15 16.65 -17.98
N LEU A 268 -7.17 17.52 -17.75
CA LEU A 268 -7.32 18.95 -18.01
C LEU A 268 -7.54 19.25 -19.50
N GLU A 269 -6.90 18.50 -20.40
CA GLU A 269 -7.19 18.54 -21.85
C GLU A 269 -8.65 18.18 -22.15
N THR A 270 -9.16 17.12 -21.53
CA THR A 270 -10.56 16.70 -21.70
C THR A 270 -11.54 17.78 -21.22
N VAL A 271 -11.22 18.42 -20.10
CA VAL A 271 -12.02 19.55 -19.56
C VAL A 271 -11.97 20.76 -20.50
N ALA A 272 -10.77 21.13 -20.97
CA ALA A 272 -10.57 22.25 -21.88
C ALA A 272 -11.33 22.06 -23.20
N ASN A 273 -11.24 20.88 -23.81
CA ASN A 273 -11.93 20.57 -25.06
C ASN A 273 -13.45 20.68 -24.91
N HIS A 274 -14.02 20.17 -23.82
CA HIS A 274 -15.46 20.30 -23.57
C HIS A 274 -15.89 21.75 -23.35
N ALA A 275 -15.06 22.55 -22.66
CA ALA A 275 -15.35 23.98 -22.50
C ALA A 275 -15.30 24.69 -23.85
N GLN A 276 -14.31 24.38 -24.70
CA GLN A 276 -14.22 24.91 -26.05
C GLN A 276 -15.47 24.56 -26.88
N ASP A 277 -15.91 23.30 -26.88
CA ASP A 277 -17.12 22.87 -27.59
C ASP A 277 -18.39 23.59 -27.09
N ALA A 278 -18.49 23.84 -25.77
CA ALA A 278 -19.66 24.48 -25.17
C ALA A 278 -19.77 25.98 -25.49
N PHE A 279 -18.65 26.65 -25.73
CA PHE A 279 -18.60 28.09 -26.01
C PHE A 279 -18.27 28.42 -27.47
N SER A 280 -17.96 27.42 -28.29
CA SER A 280 -17.69 27.60 -29.72
C SER A 280 -18.92 28.21 -30.42
N ASN A 281 -18.73 29.40 -31.00
CA ASN A 281 -19.69 30.06 -31.87
C ASN A 281 -18.93 30.77 -33.01
N ASP A 282 -19.63 31.09 -34.11
CA ASP A 282 -19.01 31.69 -35.30
C ASP A 282 -18.42 33.11 -35.06
N GLU A 283 -18.62 33.71 -33.87
CA GLU A 283 -18.22 35.08 -33.56
C GLU A 283 -16.94 35.18 -32.71
N LEU A 284 -16.56 34.12 -31.99
CA LEU A 284 -15.44 34.13 -31.05
C LEU A 284 -14.59 32.85 -31.13
N ASP A 285 -13.38 32.99 -31.65
CA ASP A 285 -12.40 31.91 -31.81
C ASP A 285 -11.34 31.91 -30.69
N ILE A 286 -11.51 31.05 -29.68
CA ILE A 286 -10.58 30.96 -28.55
C ILE A 286 -9.76 29.67 -28.64
N ALA A 287 -8.44 29.81 -28.69
CA ALA A 287 -7.52 28.69 -28.63
C ALA A 287 -7.18 28.34 -27.17
N ILE A 288 -7.45 27.10 -26.74
CA ILE A 288 -7.09 26.63 -25.41
C ILE A 288 -5.88 25.69 -25.52
N SER A 289 -4.82 25.96 -24.76
CA SER A 289 -3.64 25.11 -24.67
C SER A 289 -3.49 24.56 -23.27
N VAL A 290 -3.25 23.25 -23.15
CA VAL A 290 -3.00 22.58 -21.87
C VAL A 290 -1.62 21.96 -21.89
N PHE A 291 -0.81 22.19 -20.86
CA PHE A 291 0.54 21.66 -20.76
C PHE A 291 0.97 21.51 -19.30
N GLY A 292 2.06 20.78 -19.03
CA GLY A 292 2.56 20.61 -17.67
C GLY A 292 3.40 19.36 -17.46
N ASP A 293 3.81 19.17 -16.22
CA ASP A 293 4.57 18.01 -15.77
C ASP A 293 3.67 16.77 -15.61
N GLU A 294 4.19 15.59 -15.95
CA GLU A 294 3.47 14.33 -15.77
C GLU A 294 3.24 14.02 -14.29
N VAL A 295 1.96 13.93 -13.90
CA VAL A 295 1.55 13.60 -12.54
C VAL A 295 0.23 12.83 -12.54
N SER A 296 0.14 11.86 -11.65
CA SER A 296 -1.14 11.21 -11.34
C SER A 296 -1.63 11.64 -9.97
N VAL A 297 -2.89 12.02 -9.85
CA VAL A 297 -3.54 12.46 -8.60
C VAL A 297 -4.63 11.46 -8.18
N SER A 298 -5.13 11.58 -6.94
CA SER A 298 -6.31 10.80 -6.53
C SER A 298 -7.54 11.20 -7.34
N GLY A 299 -8.52 10.30 -7.48
CA GLY A 299 -9.73 10.60 -8.24
C GLY A 299 -10.50 11.81 -7.70
N SER A 300 -10.57 11.99 -6.38
CA SER A 300 -11.18 13.16 -5.75
C SER A 300 -10.45 14.46 -6.07
N ALA A 301 -9.11 14.45 -6.04
CA ALA A 301 -8.30 15.61 -6.41
C ALA A 301 -8.41 15.94 -7.90
N GLY A 302 -8.49 14.93 -8.76
CA GLY A 302 -8.71 15.10 -10.20
C GLY A 302 -10.05 15.80 -10.49
N ILE A 303 -11.13 15.37 -9.83
CA ILE A 303 -12.44 16.03 -9.93
C ILE A 303 -12.33 17.50 -9.54
N ASP A 304 -11.71 17.80 -8.40
CA ASP A 304 -11.59 19.17 -7.89
C ASP A 304 -10.83 20.08 -8.83
N LEU A 305 -9.68 19.62 -9.34
CA LEU A 305 -8.87 20.36 -10.30
C LEU A 305 -9.60 20.56 -11.63
N GLY A 306 -10.29 19.54 -12.14
CA GLY A 306 -11.08 19.66 -13.36
C GLY A 306 -12.20 20.69 -13.24
N LEU A 307 -12.88 20.74 -12.09
CA LEU A 307 -13.93 21.72 -11.84
C LEU A 307 -13.38 23.15 -11.68
N ILE A 308 -12.25 23.31 -10.99
CA ILE A 308 -11.56 24.60 -10.88
C ILE A 308 -11.21 25.13 -12.28
N VAL A 309 -10.55 24.30 -13.10
CA VAL A 309 -10.14 24.70 -14.47
C VAL A 309 -11.35 25.04 -15.33
N ASN A 310 -12.41 24.23 -15.29
CA ASN A 310 -13.63 24.50 -16.05
C ASN A 310 -14.26 25.86 -15.70
N GLU A 311 -14.33 26.21 -14.42
CA GLU A 311 -14.86 27.50 -13.99
C GLU A 311 -13.96 28.67 -14.40
N LEU A 312 -12.64 28.51 -14.30
CA LEU A 312 -11.69 29.54 -14.71
C LEU A 312 -11.76 29.79 -16.23
N ILE A 313 -11.81 28.72 -17.04
CA ILE A 313 -12.03 28.82 -18.49
C ILE A 313 -13.38 29.48 -18.79
N THR A 314 -14.45 29.07 -18.11
CA THR A 314 -15.79 29.66 -18.27
C THR A 314 -15.80 31.16 -17.94
N ASN A 315 -15.07 31.58 -16.90
CA ASN A 315 -14.94 32.99 -16.55
C ASN A 315 -14.18 33.78 -17.63
N ALA A 316 -13.12 33.20 -18.20
CA ALA A 316 -12.39 33.81 -19.31
C ALA A 316 -13.31 34.03 -20.53
N TYR A 317 -14.06 33.01 -20.95
CA TYR A 317 -15.05 33.15 -22.03
C TYR A 317 -16.07 34.26 -21.79
N LYS A 318 -16.52 34.43 -20.54
CA LYS A 318 -17.54 35.41 -20.19
C LYS A 318 -17.02 36.84 -20.07
N HIS A 319 -15.76 37.01 -19.69
CA HIS A 319 -15.26 38.31 -19.21
C HIS A 319 -13.96 38.76 -19.90
N ALA A 320 -13.09 37.84 -20.31
CA ALA A 320 -11.78 38.19 -20.83
C ALA A 320 -11.82 38.70 -22.29
N PHE A 321 -12.78 38.22 -23.09
CA PHE A 321 -12.79 38.45 -24.54
C PHE A 321 -13.93 39.36 -25.02
N GLU A 322 -14.45 40.23 -24.15
CA GLU A 322 -15.45 41.22 -24.54
C GLU A 322 -14.94 42.10 -25.70
N ASN A 323 -15.72 42.20 -26.77
CA ASN A 323 -15.39 42.93 -28.01
C ASN A 323 -14.16 42.39 -28.77
N ARG A 324 -13.73 41.14 -28.51
CA ARG A 324 -12.72 40.46 -29.32
C ARG A 324 -13.35 39.37 -30.18
N LYS A 325 -12.65 39.03 -31.28
CA LYS A 325 -13.02 37.91 -32.16
C LYS A 325 -12.13 36.69 -31.97
N ASN A 326 -10.99 36.88 -31.31
CA ASN A 326 -10.03 35.83 -31.02
C ASN A 326 -9.37 36.06 -29.65
N GLY A 327 -8.79 34.98 -29.12
CA GLY A 327 -8.04 34.99 -27.88
C GLY A 327 -7.43 33.63 -27.58
N ARG A 328 -6.69 33.57 -26.48
CA ARG A 328 -6.00 32.37 -26.02
C ARG A 328 -6.21 32.17 -24.53
N ILE A 329 -6.37 30.91 -24.14
CA ILE A 329 -6.35 30.49 -22.74
C ILE A 329 -5.26 29.41 -22.59
N ASP A 330 -4.36 29.62 -21.65
CA ASP A 330 -3.33 28.67 -21.26
C ASP A 330 -3.66 28.06 -19.91
N VAL A 331 -3.64 26.73 -19.84
CA VAL A 331 -3.77 25.94 -18.61
C VAL A 331 -2.48 25.18 -18.39
N SER A 332 -1.73 25.50 -17.34
CA SER A 332 -0.51 24.79 -16.98
C SER A 332 -0.59 24.10 -15.63
N PHE A 333 0.00 22.91 -15.49
CA PHE A 333 0.19 22.24 -14.21
C PHE A 333 1.63 21.77 -14.04
N GLU A 334 2.42 22.52 -13.27
CA GLU A 334 3.88 22.36 -13.24
C GLU A 334 4.39 22.15 -11.82
N ARG A 335 5.52 21.45 -11.68
CA ARG A 335 6.19 21.29 -10.41
C ARG A 335 7.25 22.36 -10.24
N GLU A 336 7.09 23.17 -9.20
CA GLU A 336 8.04 24.20 -8.83
C GLU A 336 8.75 23.84 -7.52
N SER A 337 9.92 24.43 -7.31
CA SER A 337 10.71 24.30 -6.08
C SER A 337 10.90 25.69 -5.48
N ASP A 338 10.52 25.86 -4.22
CA ASP A 338 10.73 27.11 -3.49
C ASP A 338 12.21 27.29 -3.10
N GLU A 339 12.57 28.50 -2.62
CA GLU A 339 13.90 28.86 -2.10
C GLU A 339 14.40 27.87 -1.01
N ASP A 340 13.47 27.32 -0.22
CA ASP A 340 13.72 26.31 0.82
C ASP A 340 13.74 24.85 0.30
N ASN A 341 13.79 24.64 -1.03
CA ASN A 341 13.79 23.32 -1.67
C ASN A 341 12.51 22.48 -1.43
N MET A 342 11.42 23.10 -0.94
CA MET A 342 10.12 22.44 -0.85
C MET A 342 9.48 22.36 -2.24
N LYS A 343 9.10 21.15 -2.63
CA LYS A 343 8.39 20.90 -3.88
C LYS A 343 6.93 21.37 -3.74
N ARG A 344 6.45 22.14 -4.72
CA ARG A 344 5.07 22.56 -4.87
C ARG A 344 4.56 22.17 -6.25
N TRP A 345 3.25 21.97 -6.35
CA TRP A 345 2.56 21.86 -7.62
C TRP A 345 1.79 23.14 -7.87
N VAL A 346 1.82 23.63 -9.09
CA VAL A 346 1.21 24.91 -9.44
C VAL A 346 0.27 24.71 -10.63
N LEU A 347 -1.01 25.00 -10.42
CA LEU A 347 -1.99 25.16 -11.49
C LEU A 347 -2.03 26.63 -11.89
N THR A 348 -1.83 26.94 -13.16
CA THR A 348 -2.05 28.29 -13.70
C THR A 348 -3.08 28.25 -14.80
N VAL A 349 -4.07 29.15 -14.74
CA VAL A 349 -4.99 29.43 -15.86
C VAL A 349 -4.83 30.89 -16.23
N LYS A 350 -4.36 31.17 -17.45
CA LYS A 350 -4.11 32.52 -17.97
C LYS A 350 -4.89 32.75 -19.26
N ASP A 351 -5.57 33.88 -19.36
CA ASP A 351 -6.10 34.39 -20.62
C ASP A 351 -5.25 35.57 -21.13
N ASP A 352 -5.35 35.86 -22.42
CA ASP A 352 -4.74 37.05 -23.06
C ASP A 352 -5.74 38.21 -23.24
N GLY A 353 -6.82 38.21 -22.46
CA GLY A 353 -7.96 39.10 -22.62
C GLY A 353 -7.74 40.54 -22.15
N VAL A 354 -8.84 41.20 -21.79
CA VAL A 354 -8.82 42.60 -21.31
C VAL A 354 -8.25 42.76 -19.90
N GLY A 355 -8.11 41.66 -19.16
CA GLY A 355 -7.67 41.68 -17.76
C GLY A 355 -8.71 42.29 -16.81
N LEU A 356 -8.28 42.56 -15.58
CA LEU A 356 -9.06 43.24 -14.55
C LEU A 356 -8.30 44.46 -14.03
N SER A 357 -9.03 45.50 -13.60
CA SER A 357 -8.40 46.63 -12.92
C SER A 357 -7.83 46.21 -11.55
N GLU A 358 -6.77 46.89 -11.10
CA GLU A 358 -6.07 46.56 -9.83
C GLU A 358 -6.99 46.54 -8.59
N ASP A 359 -8.10 47.30 -8.63
CA ASP A 359 -9.09 47.37 -7.55
C ASP A 359 -10.02 46.15 -7.48
N VAL A 360 -10.12 45.38 -8.57
CA VAL A 360 -11.02 44.22 -8.66
C VAL A 360 -10.26 42.97 -8.20
N LYS A 361 -10.69 42.44 -7.06
CA LYS A 361 -10.17 41.19 -6.47
C LYS A 361 -11.17 40.06 -6.64
N PRO A 362 -11.23 39.41 -7.82
CA PRO A 362 -12.25 38.42 -8.14
C PRO A 362 -12.17 37.20 -7.21
N GLU A 363 -10.98 36.86 -6.72
CA GLU A 363 -10.71 35.81 -5.75
C GLU A 363 -11.35 36.07 -4.38
N ARG A 364 -11.71 37.33 -4.10
CA ARG A 364 -12.46 37.73 -2.90
C ARG A 364 -13.95 37.91 -3.16
N SER A 365 -14.42 37.74 -4.39
CA SER A 365 -15.84 37.90 -4.72
C SER A 365 -16.72 36.85 -4.05
N ASP A 366 -17.96 37.21 -3.74
CA ASP A 366 -19.01 36.31 -3.26
C ASP A 366 -19.73 35.55 -4.38
N SER A 367 -19.25 35.74 -5.62
CA SER A 367 -19.71 34.95 -6.76
C SER A 367 -19.56 33.46 -6.44
N LEU A 368 -20.55 32.69 -6.88
CA LEU A 368 -20.59 31.26 -6.58
C LEU A 368 -19.37 30.52 -7.15
N GLY A 369 -18.85 30.95 -8.30
CA GLY A 369 -17.69 30.32 -8.95
C GLY A 369 -16.45 30.43 -8.07
N TRP A 370 -16.14 31.64 -7.61
CA TRP A 370 -15.01 31.88 -6.72
C TRP A 370 -15.17 31.26 -5.34
N ARG A 371 -16.39 31.20 -4.78
CA ARG A 371 -16.65 30.41 -3.56
C ARG A 371 -16.31 28.93 -3.73
N MET A 372 -16.64 28.34 -4.87
CA MET A 372 -16.34 26.94 -5.17
C MET A 372 -14.83 26.72 -5.36
N ILE A 373 -14.17 27.58 -6.14
CA ILE A 373 -12.72 27.53 -6.36
C ILE A 373 -11.98 27.61 -5.01
N ARG A 374 -12.37 28.53 -4.12
CA ARG A 374 -11.79 28.64 -2.77
C ARG A 374 -12.00 27.38 -1.94
N ALA A 375 -13.22 26.83 -1.93
CA ALA A 375 -13.54 25.64 -1.14
C ALA A 375 -12.76 24.39 -1.61
N MET A 376 -12.67 24.19 -2.93
CA MET A 376 -11.90 23.09 -3.51
C MET A 376 -10.40 23.27 -3.28
N THR A 377 -9.88 24.47 -3.50
CA THR A 377 -8.46 24.77 -3.24
C THR A 377 -8.09 24.53 -1.78
N ALA A 378 -8.92 24.99 -0.83
CA ALA A 378 -8.71 24.75 0.58
C ALA A 378 -8.74 23.26 0.94
N ARG A 379 -9.63 22.48 0.32
CA ARG A 379 -9.69 21.01 0.49
C ARG A 379 -8.40 20.32 0.02
N LEU A 380 -7.76 20.86 -1.02
CA LEU A 380 -6.47 20.40 -1.52
C LEU A 380 -5.27 21.06 -0.80
N SER A 381 -5.52 21.77 0.32
CA SER A 381 -4.52 22.50 1.10
C SER A 381 -3.72 23.52 0.29
N GLY A 382 -4.32 24.08 -0.76
CA GLY A 382 -3.67 25.04 -1.65
C GLY A 382 -3.92 26.50 -1.31
N THR A 383 -3.21 27.38 -2.00
CA THR A 383 -3.32 28.85 -1.93
C THR A 383 -3.60 29.43 -3.31
N ILE A 384 -4.40 30.48 -3.37
CA ILE A 384 -4.81 31.14 -4.62
C ILE A 384 -4.19 32.52 -4.70
N GLU A 385 -3.60 32.82 -5.85
CA GLU A 385 -3.14 34.13 -6.25
C GLU A 385 -3.73 34.49 -7.61
N THR A 386 -3.99 35.78 -7.82
CA THR A 386 -4.51 36.29 -9.10
C THR A 386 -3.74 37.53 -9.49
N GLY A 387 -3.49 37.67 -10.79
CA GLY A 387 -2.84 38.85 -11.35
C GLY A 387 -3.45 39.22 -12.70
N SER A 388 -3.12 40.42 -13.17
CA SER A 388 -3.69 40.97 -14.42
C SER A 388 -2.61 41.52 -15.37
N ASP A 389 -1.51 40.79 -15.52
CA ASP A 389 -0.39 41.16 -16.39
C ASP A 389 -0.56 40.55 -17.80
N GLU A 390 -0.94 41.40 -18.76
CA GLU A 390 -1.23 41.02 -20.16
C GLU A 390 -2.36 39.99 -20.27
N GLY A 391 -3.52 40.34 -19.70
CA GLY A 391 -4.69 39.46 -19.54
C GLY A 391 -4.90 39.11 -18.06
N PHE A 392 -5.83 38.19 -17.74
CA PHE A 392 -6.05 37.75 -16.37
C PHE A 392 -5.44 36.36 -16.14
N HIS A 393 -4.80 36.16 -14.98
CA HIS A 393 -4.30 34.84 -14.59
C HIS A 393 -4.66 34.49 -13.15
N THR A 394 -4.98 33.22 -12.95
CA THR A 394 -5.16 32.61 -11.63
C THR A 394 -4.08 31.56 -11.45
N ARG A 395 -3.33 31.68 -10.36
CA ARG A 395 -2.28 30.75 -9.94
C ARG A 395 -2.69 30.09 -8.64
N ILE A 396 -2.65 28.77 -8.60
CA ILE A 396 -3.03 27.98 -7.43
C ILE A 396 -1.90 27.04 -7.07
N GLU A 397 -1.35 27.21 -5.88
CA GLU A 397 -0.23 26.42 -5.39
C GLU A 397 -0.71 25.32 -4.43
N PHE A 398 -0.17 24.12 -4.58
CA PHE A 398 -0.47 22.95 -3.75
C PHE A 398 0.82 22.39 -3.13
N PRO A 399 0.77 21.83 -1.91
CA PRO A 399 1.92 21.19 -1.29
C PRO A 399 2.43 20.00 -2.12
N GLY A 400 3.73 19.73 -2.17
CA GLY A 400 4.28 18.61 -2.96
C GLY A 400 3.70 17.23 -2.62
N ALA A 401 3.29 17.02 -1.37
CA ALA A 401 2.64 15.79 -0.89
C ALA A 401 1.24 15.55 -1.51
N PHE A 402 0.63 16.59 -2.09
CA PHE A 402 -0.66 16.53 -2.80
C PHE A 402 -0.69 15.41 -3.85
N ALA A 403 0.39 15.30 -4.64
CA ALA A 403 0.50 14.29 -5.67
C ALA A 403 0.87 12.90 -5.12
N GLU A 404 1.21 12.74 -3.84
CA GLU A 404 1.58 11.42 -3.27
C GLU A 404 0.37 10.66 -2.71
N GLY A 405 -0.82 11.29 -2.63
CA GLY A 405 -2.02 10.66 -2.07
C GLY A 405 -2.02 10.57 -0.53
N LYS A 406 -1.17 11.36 0.14
CA LYS A 406 -1.17 11.52 1.59
C LYS A 406 -1.90 12.81 1.95
N THR A 407 -3.21 12.72 2.14
CA THR A 407 -4.01 13.71 2.88
C THR A 407 -4.79 12.98 3.94
#